data_AF-A0A7H9HR41-F1
#
_entry.id   AF-A0A7H9HR41-F1
#
_cell.length_a   1.000
_cell.length_b   1.000
_cell.length_c   1.000
_cell.angle_alpha   90.00
_cell.angle_beta   90.00
_cell.angle_gamma   90.00
#
_symmetry.space_group_name_H-M   'P 1'
#
loop_
_entity.id
_entity.type
_entity.pdbx_description
1 polymer ?
#
loop_
_entity_poly.entity_id
_entity_poly.type
_entity_poly.pdbx_seq_one_letter_code
_entity_poly.pdbx_strand_id
1 'polypeptide(L)'
;MSSSDERLQSPYYKEALDQYKELTQEEDPDAWDARISKTGCYVENLALQLCHAETNDWRQCLKEMGFFKQCWDSKGNKDRVKTVDR
;
A
#
# COMPACT_ATOMS: atom_id res chain seq x y z
N MET A 1 -19.73 -9.86 5.43
CA MET A 1 -18.43 -9.54 6.03
C MET A 1 -17.92 -8.29 5.32
N SER A 2 -17.47 -7.26 6.05
CA SER A 2 -17.07 -5.98 5.43
C SER A 2 -15.71 -6.12 4.72
N SER A 3 -15.50 -5.41 3.62
CA SER A 3 -14.22 -5.39 2.86
C SER A 3 -13.01 -4.94 3.69
N SER A 4 -13.23 -4.26 4.82
CA SER A 4 -12.19 -3.93 5.81
C SER A 4 -11.68 -5.15 6.60
N ASP A 5 -12.49 -6.18 6.78
CA ASP A 5 -12.19 -7.35 7.61
C ASP A 5 -11.22 -8.32 6.91
N GLU A 6 -11.30 -8.44 5.58
CA GLU A 6 -10.48 -9.36 4.80
C GLU A 6 -9.02 -8.90 4.65
N ARG A 7 -8.77 -7.59 4.71
CA ARG A 7 -7.42 -7.01 4.69
C ARG A 7 -6.65 -7.37 5.96
N LEU A 8 -7.32 -7.31 7.10
CA LEU A 8 -6.75 -7.65 8.41
C LEU A 8 -6.38 -9.14 8.55
N GLN A 9 -6.77 -10.00 7.60
CA GLN A 9 -6.33 -11.40 7.59
C GLN A 9 -4.95 -11.59 6.97
N SER A 10 -4.46 -10.65 6.16
CA SER A 10 -3.13 -10.72 5.55
C SER A 10 -2.05 -10.40 6.60
N PRO A 11 -1.03 -11.25 6.81
CA PRO A 11 0.08 -10.93 7.71
C PRO A 11 0.82 -9.67 7.25
N TYR A 12 1.02 -9.52 5.94
CA TYR A 12 1.65 -8.34 5.33
C TYR A 12 0.90 -7.04 5.64
N TYR A 13 -0.44 -7.08 5.64
CA TYR A 13 -1.25 -5.91 5.95
C TYR A 13 -1.15 -5.50 7.43
N LYS A 14 -1.05 -6.46 8.35
CA LYS A 14 -0.84 -6.17 9.78
C LYS A 14 0.51 -5.53 10.02
N GLU A 15 1.56 -6.11 9.43
CA GLU A 15 2.90 -5.55 9.53
C GLU A 15 2.97 -4.15 8.92
N ALA A 16 2.38 -3.95 7.74
CA ALA A 16 2.31 -2.64 7.09
C ALA A 16 1.53 -1.60 7.91
N LEU A 17 0.48 -2.02 8.64
CA LEU A 17 -0.25 -1.15 9.55
C LEU A 17 0.62 -0.70 10.72
N ASP A 18 1.43 -1.60 11.28
CA ASP A 18 2.29 -1.28 12.41
C ASP A 18 3.42 -0.35 11.99
N GLN A 19 4.07 -0.61 10.85
CA GLN A 19 5.07 0.30 10.28
C GLN A 19 4.47 1.68 9.95
N TYR A 20 3.24 1.74 9.42
CA TYR A 20 2.58 3.02 9.16
C TYR A 20 2.32 3.83 10.44
N LYS A 21 1.97 3.17 11.55
CA LYS A 21 1.79 3.86 12.85
C LYS A 21 3.10 4.48 13.33
N GLU A 22 4.22 3.78 13.16
CA GLU A 22 5.55 4.31 13.48
C GLU A 22 5.88 5.51 12.59
N LEU A 23 5.69 5.39 11.27
CA LEU A 23 5.89 6.47 10.31
C LEU A 23 5.08 7.73 10.65
N THR A 24 3.83 7.59 11.10
CA THR A 24 3.00 8.75 11.46
C THR A 24 3.48 9.52 12.69
N GLN A 25 4.39 8.94 13.48
CA GLN A 25 5.02 9.56 14.64
C GLN A 25 6.43 10.08 14.31
N GLU A 26 6.93 9.83 13.11
CA GLU A 26 8.23 10.30 12.65
C GLU A 26 8.12 11.76 12.18
N GLU A 27 8.95 12.64 12.74
CA GLU A 27 8.95 14.08 12.43
C GLU A 27 9.55 14.40 11.04
N ASP A 28 10.46 13.56 10.55
CA ASP A 28 11.13 13.72 9.24
C ASP A 28 11.18 12.38 8.49
N PRO A 29 10.04 11.85 8.03
CA PRO A 29 9.99 10.62 7.27
C PRO A 29 10.71 10.80 5.93
N ASP A 30 11.30 9.72 5.42
CA ASP A 30 12.02 9.78 4.16
C ASP A 30 11.11 10.25 2.99
N ALA A 31 11.74 10.81 1.95
CA ALA A 31 11.01 11.41 0.85
C ALA A 31 10.08 10.42 0.11
N TRP A 32 10.39 9.13 0.09
CA TRP A 32 9.55 8.09 -0.50
C TRP A 32 8.36 7.77 0.39
N ASP A 33 8.57 7.50 1.68
CA ASP A 33 7.48 7.22 2.61
C ASP A 33 6.53 8.41 2.75
N ALA A 34 7.06 9.64 2.78
CA ALA A 34 6.25 10.85 2.77
C ALA A 34 5.36 10.95 1.52
N ARG A 35 5.86 10.54 0.34
CA ARG A 35 5.09 10.57 -0.92
C ARG A 35 4.01 9.49 -0.93
N ILE A 36 4.31 8.29 -0.47
CA ILE A 36 3.36 7.18 -0.42
C ILE A 36 2.28 7.45 0.64
N SER A 37 2.65 7.96 1.82
CA SER A 37 1.70 8.37 2.86
C SER A 37 0.68 9.39 2.32
N LYS A 38 1.12 10.36 1.51
CA LYS A 38 0.25 11.35 0.84
C LYS A 38 -0.73 10.75 -0.17
N THR A 39 -0.55 9.50 -0.60
CA THR A 39 -1.55 8.80 -1.45
C THR A 39 -2.73 8.27 -0.65
N GLY A 40 -2.60 8.16 0.68
CA GLY A 40 -3.58 7.52 1.56
C GLY A 40 -3.67 6.01 1.41
N CYS A 41 -2.70 5.37 0.73
CA CYS A 41 -2.63 3.92 0.47
C CYS A 41 -1.31 3.30 0.90
N TYR A 42 -0.66 3.86 1.92
CA TYR A 42 0.65 3.39 2.40
C TYR A 42 0.59 1.94 2.85
N VAL A 43 -0.40 1.58 3.65
CA VAL A 43 -0.55 0.23 4.20
C VAL A 43 -0.70 -0.81 3.09
N GLU A 44 -1.59 -0.57 2.12
CA GLU A 44 -1.77 -1.50 1.00
C GLU A 44 -0.54 -1.57 0.09
N ASN A 45 0.17 -0.45 -0.09
CA ASN A 45 1.40 -0.42 -0.88
C ASN A 45 2.50 -1.25 -0.21
N LEU A 46 2.75 -1.01 1.07
CA LEU A 46 3.78 -1.71 1.83
C LEU A 46 3.44 -3.19 2.00
N ALA A 47 2.18 -3.54 2.27
CA ALA A 47 1.75 -4.94 2.35
C ALA A 47 2.05 -5.71 1.05
N LEU A 48 1.84 -5.06 -0.10
CA LEU A 48 2.18 -5.63 -1.39
C LEU A 48 3.71 -5.81 -1.57
N GLN A 49 4.51 -4.83 -1.15
CA GLN A 49 5.97 -4.93 -1.18
C GLN A 49 6.50 -6.03 -0.25
N LEU A 50 5.95 -6.15 0.96
CA LEU A 50 6.31 -7.20 1.92
C LEU A 50 6.02 -8.60 1.37
N CYS A 51 4.85 -8.80 0.75
CA CYS A 51 4.54 -10.06 0.08
C CYS A 51 5.56 -10.41 -1.00
N HIS A 52 5.94 -9.44 -1.84
CA HIS A 52 6.94 -9.68 -2.86
C HIS A 52 8.35 -9.89 -2.27
N ALA A 53 8.71 -9.21 -1.19
CA ALA A 53 9.97 -9.42 -0.51
C ALA A 53 10.10 -10.83 0.06
N GLU A 54 9.02 -11.41 0.58
CA GLU A 54 9.01 -12.80 1.09
C GLU A 54 8.98 -13.83 -0.04
N THR A 55 8.08 -13.66 -1.02
CA THR A 55 7.82 -14.68 -2.05
C THR A 55 8.73 -14.56 -3.26
N ASN A 56 9.29 -13.38 -3.51
CA ASN A 56 9.99 -12.99 -4.72
C ASN A 56 9.20 -13.29 -6.01
N ASP A 57 7.86 -13.32 -5.94
CA ASP A 57 6.97 -13.57 -7.07
C ASP A 57 5.66 -12.79 -6.93
N TRP A 58 5.50 -11.75 -7.75
CA TRP A 58 4.30 -10.93 -7.80
C TRP A 58 3.01 -11.71 -8.08
N ARG A 59 3.08 -12.88 -8.72
CA ARG A 59 1.90 -13.70 -9.00
C ARG A 59 1.31 -14.32 -7.74
N GLN A 60 2.10 -14.46 -6.68
CA GLN A 60 1.63 -14.94 -5.37
C GLN A 60 0.99 -13.82 -4.54
N CYS A 61 1.18 -12.55 -4.93
CA CYS A 61 0.71 -11.36 -4.23
C CYS A 61 -0.53 -10.72 -4.87
N LEU A 62 -1.33 -11.48 -5.62
CA LEU A 62 -2.51 -10.96 -6.33
C LEU A 62 -3.58 -10.40 -5.37
N LYS A 63 -3.67 -10.92 -4.14
CA LYS A 63 -4.60 -10.44 -3.13
C LYS A 63 -4.21 -9.03 -2.65
N GLU A 64 -2.95 -8.85 -2.27
CA GLU A 64 -2.36 -7.57 -1.87
C GLU A 64 -2.42 -6.55 -3.00
N MET A 65 -2.13 -6.99 -4.25
CA MET A 65 -2.29 -6.17 -5.46
C MET A 65 -3.72 -5.67 -5.63
N GLY A 66 -4.69 -6.55 -5.39
CA GLY A 66 -6.12 -6.22 -5.42
C GLY A 66 -6.49 -5.15 -4.39
N PHE A 67 -5.99 -5.28 -3.16
CA PHE A 67 -6.22 -4.29 -2.10
C PHE A 67 -5.57 -2.94 -2.45
N PHE A 68 -4.34 -2.93 -2.93
CA PHE A 68 -3.67 -1.70 -3.34
C PHE A 68 -4.41 -1.00 -4.47
N LYS A 69 -4.84 -1.73 -5.50
CA LYS A 69 -5.63 -1.17 -6.60
C LYS A 69 -6.96 -0.57 -6.12
N GLN A 70 -7.67 -1.25 -5.23
CA GLN A 70 -8.92 -0.74 -4.67
C GLN A 70 -8.69 0.55 -3.86
N CYS A 71 -7.65 0.59 -3.03
CA CYS A 71 -7.30 1.79 -2.30
C CYS A 71 -6.98 2.95 -3.26
N TRP A 72 -6.10 2.69 -4.25
CA TRP A 72 -5.67 3.69 -5.22
C TRP A 72 -6.84 4.33 -5.97
N ASP A 73 -7.77 3.50 -6.43
CA ASP A 73 -8.98 3.96 -7.12
C ASP A 73 -9.88 4.76 -6.16
N SER A 74 -10.07 4.29 -4.92
CA SER A 74 -10.92 4.97 -3.93
C SER A 74 -10.40 6.34 -3.47
N LYS A 75 -9.08 6.54 -3.52
CA LYS A 75 -8.42 7.81 -3.16
C LYS A 75 -8.30 8.77 -4.33
N GLY A 76 -8.80 8.41 -5.52
CA GLY A 76 -8.71 9.25 -6.71
C GLY A 76 -7.28 9.40 -7.24
N ASN A 77 -6.39 8.44 -6.93
CA ASN A 77 -4.99 8.58 -7.26
C ASN A 77 -4.68 8.40 -8.77
N LYS A 78 -5.68 8.09 -9.60
CA LYS A 78 -5.55 8.02 -11.07
C LYS A 78 -5.04 9.33 -11.67
N ASP A 79 -5.47 10.47 -11.13
CA ASP A 79 -5.09 11.79 -11.64
C ASP A 79 -3.63 12.18 -11.30
N ARG A 80 -2.97 11.41 -10.42
CA ARG A 80 -1.56 11.62 -10.04
C ARG A 80 -0.59 11.15 -11.13
N VAL A 81 -1.06 10.34 -12.08
CA VAL A 81 -0.26 9.81 -13.18
C VAL A 81 -0.89 10.23 -14.50
N LYS A 82 -0.16 11.05 -15.27
CA LYS A 82 -0.56 11.43 -16.64
C LYS A 82 0.28 10.63 -17.62
N THR A 83 -0.36 10.05 -18.64
CA THR A 83 0.37 9.52 -19.80
C THR A 83 1.02 10.70 -20.52
N VAL A 84 2.32 10.63 -20.75
CA VAL A 84 3.03 11.60 -21.58
C VAL A 84 3.08 11.00 -22.98
N ASP A 85 2.33 11.58 -23.92
CA ASP A 85 2.47 11.27 -25.33
C ASP A 85 3.83 11.82 -25.79
N ARG A 86 4.73 10.94 -26.22
CA ARG A 86 6.10 11.27 -26.64
C ARG A 86 6.22 11.27 -28.16
#